data_AF-A0A840YMK6-F1
#
_entry.id   AF-A0A840YMK6-F1
#
_cell.length_a   1.000
_cell.length_b   1.000
_cell.length_c   1.000
_cell.angle_alpha   90.00
_cell.angle_beta   90.00
_cell.angle_gamma   90.00
#
_symmetry.space_group_name_H-M   'P 1'
#
loop_
_entity.id
_entity.type
_entity.pdbx_description
1 polymer ?
#
loop_
_entity_poly.entity_id
_entity_poly.type
_entity_poly.pdbx_seq_one_letter_code
_entity_poly.pdbx_strand_id
1 'polypeptide(L)'
;MSVASFPAVSVSQDAAPLVAADVVRGVTRMLLRHDCVAIGEVPLDGGRRADLMAIDARGNLVIVEIKVSRSDLLGDGKWQDYLAHCDRFFWAVPQGFDLRPFDSEAFLPDRAGLIVADRYDAAVLREAATVPLASATRRKCTLAFARRAARRVIHMLDPDADSLR
;
A
#
# COMPACT_ATOMS: atom_id res chain seq x y z
N MET A 1 20.94 -49.79 10.93
CA MET A 1 21.07 -48.53 10.17
C MET A 1 20.53 -47.42 11.06
N SER A 2 21.37 -46.51 11.54
CA SER A 2 20.96 -45.42 12.43
C SER A 2 20.57 -44.21 11.58
N VAL A 3 19.34 -43.74 11.73
CA VAL A 3 18.82 -42.57 11.02
C VAL A 3 19.26 -41.35 11.80
N ALA A 4 20.13 -40.52 11.21
CA ALA A 4 20.56 -39.27 11.83
C ALA A 4 19.34 -38.34 11.98
N SER A 5 18.98 -38.02 13.22
CA SER A 5 17.98 -37.01 13.54
C SER A 5 18.59 -35.63 13.29
N PHE A 6 18.06 -34.89 12.32
CA PHE A 6 18.43 -33.50 12.10
C PHE A 6 17.76 -32.63 13.17
N PRO A 7 18.47 -31.67 13.78
CA PRO A 7 17.86 -30.76 14.73
C PRO A 7 16.87 -29.86 13.99
N ALA A 8 15.64 -29.78 14.51
CA ALA A 8 14.66 -28.81 14.05
C ALA A 8 15.19 -27.40 14.35
N VAL A 9 15.40 -26.60 13.29
CA VAL A 9 15.68 -25.17 13.43
C VAL A 9 14.40 -24.52 13.93
N SER A 10 14.36 -24.18 15.22
CA SER A 10 13.30 -23.35 15.78
C SER A 10 13.46 -21.94 15.21
N VAL A 11 12.56 -21.55 14.29
CA VAL A 11 12.42 -20.16 13.89
C VAL A 11 11.94 -19.39 15.11
N SER A 12 12.83 -18.60 15.70
CA SER A 12 12.53 -17.72 16.82
C SER A 12 11.40 -16.77 16.42
N GLN A 13 10.24 -16.87 17.08
CA GLN A 13 9.09 -16.00 16.91
C GLN A 13 9.26 -14.61 17.56
N ASP A 14 10.48 -14.25 17.98
CA ASP A 14 10.78 -12.95 18.59
C ASP A 14 11.07 -11.88 17.54
N ALA A 15 10.23 -11.77 16.51
CA ALA A 15 10.19 -10.57 15.69
C ALA A 15 9.33 -9.54 16.42
N ALA A 16 9.90 -8.37 16.74
CA ALA A 16 9.13 -7.24 17.23
C ALA A 16 7.90 -7.01 16.32
N PRO A 17 6.74 -6.58 16.86
CA PRO A 17 5.54 -6.34 16.07
C PRO A 17 5.88 -5.43 14.87
N LEU A 18 5.53 -5.88 13.66
CA LEU A 18 5.75 -5.09 12.45
C LEU A 18 5.00 -3.77 12.59
N VAL A 19 5.72 -2.66 12.36
CA VAL A 19 5.13 -1.32 12.38
C VAL A 19 4.71 -0.92 10.97
N ALA A 20 3.87 0.12 10.84
CA ALA A 20 3.38 0.58 9.54
C ALA A 20 4.52 0.85 8.54
N ALA A 21 5.65 1.40 9.01
CA ALA A 21 6.84 1.64 8.19
C ALA A 21 7.44 0.36 7.57
N ASP A 22 7.35 -0.78 8.25
CA ASP A 22 7.82 -2.06 7.71
C ASP A 22 6.93 -2.51 6.55
N VAL A 23 5.61 -2.46 6.74
CA VAL A 23 4.62 -2.79 5.70
C VAL A 23 4.75 -1.86 4.49
N VAL A 24 4.88 -0.54 4.72
CA VAL A 24 5.15 0.46 3.67
C VAL A 24 6.37 0.05 2.85
N ARG A 25 7.47 -0.35 3.51
CA ARG A 25 8.72 -0.71 2.85
C ARG A 25 8.58 -1.97 2.00
N GLY A 26 7.96 -3.02 2.54
CA GLY A 26 7.72 -4.26 1.81
C GLY A 26 6.84 -4.03 0.57
N VAL A 27 5.71 -3.33 0.75
CA VAL A 27 4.79 -2.99 -0.35
C VAL A 27 5.47 -2.14 -1.41
N THR A 28 6.24 -1.12 -1.02
CA THR A 28 6.95 -0.25 -1.98
C THR A 28 7.94 -1.03 -2.83
N ARG A 29 8.67 -2.00 -2.24
CA ARG A 29 9.59 -2.87 -2.97
C ARG A 29 8.86 -3.79 -3.93
N MET A 30 7.77 -4.41 -3.47
CA MET A 30 6.93 -5.25 -4.31
C MET A 30 6.40 -4.47 -5.51
N LEU A 31 5.80 -3.28 -5.29
CA LEU A 31 5.30 -2.41 -6.34
C LEU A 31 6.39 -2.08 -7.37
N LEU A 32 7.60 -1.72 -6.93
CA LEU A 32 8.70 -1.40 -7.83
C LEU A 32 9.09 -2.58 -8.74
N ARG A 33 9.09 -3.80 -8.21
CA ARG A 33 9.37 -5.00 -9.03
C ARG A 33 8.25 -5.33 -10.02
N HIS A 34 7.03 -4.85 -9.77
CA HIS A 34 5.90 -4.90 -10.70
C HIS A 34 5.82 -3.66 -11.61
N ASP A 35 6.92 -2.92 -11.77
CA ASP A 35 7.00 -1.72 -12.61
C ASP A 35 5.97 -0.63 -12.22
N CYS A 36 5.66 -0.56 -10.92
CA CYS A 36 4.79 0.44 -10.32
C CYS A 36 5.61 1.32 -9.37
N VAL A 37 5.71 2.61 -9.67
CA VAL A 37 6.46 3.56 -8.84
C VAL A 37 5.53 4.26 -7.86
N ALA A 38 5.91 4.32 -6.59
CA ALA A 38 5.04 4.75 -5.49
C ALA A 38 5.58 5.97 -4.75
N ILE A 39 4.67 6.76 -4.20
CA ILE A 39 4.95 7.78 -3.19
C ILE A 39 3.98 7.57 -2.02
N GLY A 40 4.47 7.72 -0.78
CA GLY A 40 3.62 7.57 0.41
C GLY A 40 2.82 8.81 0.78
N GLU A 41 1.90 8.74 1.74
CA GLU A 41 1.23 9.90 2.37
C GLU A 41 0.69 10.92 1.35
N VAL A 42 -0.19 10.48 0.44
CA VAL A 42 -0.67 11.28 -0.69
C VAL A 42 -2.03 11.90 -0.38
N PRO A 43 -2.13 13.23 -0.25
CA PRO A 43 -3.43 13.88 -0.08
C PRO A 43 -4.32 13.66 -1.31
N LEU A 44 -5.56 13.26 -1.09
CA LEU A 44 -6.58 13.12 -2.12
C LEU A 44 -7.58 14.28 -2.04
N ASP A 45 -8.44 14.40 -3.04
CA ASP A 45 -9.57 15.30 -2.91
C ASP A 45 -10.51 14.82 -1.78
N GLY A 46 -11.28 15.72 -1.17
CA GLY A 46 -12.15 15.37 -0.05
C GLY A 46 -11.44 15.23 1.30
N GLY A 47 -10.18 15.63 1.40
CA GLY A 47 -9.45 15.71 2.68
C GLY A 47 -8.86 14.38 3.15
N ARG A 48 -8.90 13.33 2.31
CA ARG A 48 -8.27 12.03 2.57
C ARG A 48 -6.77 12.07 2.32
N ARG A 49 -6.09 11.05 2.83
CA ARG A 49 -4.68 10.80 2.54
C ARG A 49 -4.51 9.31 2.33
N ALA A 50 -3.98 8.93 1.16
CA ALA A 50 -3.61 7.55 0.87
C ALA A 50 -2.25 7.23 1.47
N ASP A 51 -2.10 6.07 2.09
CA ASP A 51 -0.83 5.63 2.67
C ASP A 51 0.23 5.45 1.58
N LEU A 52 -0.14 4.78 0.48
CA LEU A 52 0.64 4.70 -0.74
C LEU A 52 -0.25 4.97 -1.95
N MET A 53 0.28 5.77 -2.88
CA MET A 53 -0.22 5.86 -4.24
C MET A 53 0.88 5.45 -5.19
N ALA A 54 0.56 4.64 -6.20
CA ALA A 54 1.50 4.21 -7.22
C ALA A 54 0.94 4.42 -8.63
N ILE A 55 1.84 4.48 -9.61
CA ILE A 55 1.51 4.57 -11.03
C ILE A 55 2.31 3.50 -11.80
N ASP A 56 1.64 2.76 -12.68
CA ASP A 56 2.29 1.80 -13.57
C ASP A 56 2.69 2.44 -14.91
N ALA A 57 3.44 1.71 -15.74
CA ALA A 57 3.87 2.18 -17.07
C ALA A 57 2.73 2.52 -18.04
N ARG A 58 1.50 2.06 -17.78
CA ARG A 58 0.29 2.38 -18.58
C ARG A 58 -0.47 3.59 -18.03
N GLY A 59 -0.03 4.15 -16.91
CA GLY A 59 -0.69 5.27 -16.24
C GLY A 59 -1.91 4.84 -15.41
N ASN A 60 -2.02 3.56 -15.05
CA ASN A 60 -3.00 3.12 -14.04
C ASN A 60 -2.52 3.53 -12.66
N LEU A 61 -3.45 4.05 -11.87
CA LEU A 61 -3.21 4.50 -10.51
C LEU A 61 -3.64 3.41 -9.54
N VAL A 62 -2.75 3.08 -8.60
CA VAL A 62 -2.99 2.11 -7.54
C VAL A 62 -2.97 2.86 -6.21
N ILE A 63 -3.95 2.61 -5.36
CA ILE A 63 -3.91 3.03 -3.95
C ILE A 63 -3.71 1.78 -3.11
N VAL A 64 -2.83 1.87 -2.11
CA VAL A 64 -2.65 0.84 -1.09
C VAL A 64 -2.82 1.49 0.29
N GLU A 65 -3.80 1.00 1.05
CA GLU A 65 -4.05 1.40 2.45
C GLU A 65 -3.47 0.36 3.41
N ILE A 66 -2.69 0.81 4.38
CA ILE A 66 -1.92 -0.04 5.28
C ILE A 66 -2.62 -0.11 6.62
N LYS A 67 -2.97 -1.33 7.05
CA LYS A 67 -3.62 -1.56 8.35
C LYS A 67 -2.77 -2.50 9.20
N VAL A 68 -2.22 -1.99 10.30
CA VAL A 68 -1.37 -2.78 11.22
C VAL A 68 -2.11 -3.25 12.47
N SER A 69 -3.35 -2.80 12.67
CA SER A 69 -4.21 -3.31 13.74
C SER A 69 -5.68 -3.43 13.30
N ARG A 70 -6.46 -4.23 14.02
CA ARG A 70 -7.90 -4.35 13.77
C ARG A 70 -8.65 -3.04 14.04
N SER A 71 -8.23 -2.27 15.03
CA SER A 71 -8.83 -0.96 15.33
C SER A 71 -8.58 0.05 14.21
N ASP A 72 -7.39 0.03 13.62
CA ASP A 72 -7.03 0.84 12.45
C ASP A 72 -7.90 0.46 11.24
N LEU A 73 -8.05 -0.85 10.97
CA LEU A 73 -8.93 -1.34 9.90
C LEU A 73 -10.39 -0.88 10.08
N LEU A 74 -10.95 -1.03 11.28
CA LEU A 74 -12.34 -0.68 11.56
C LEU A 74 -12.58 0.83 11.69
N GLY A 75 -11.53 1.62 11.94
CA GLY A 75 -11.62 3.09 11.98
C GLY A 75 -11.82 3.72 10.60
N ASP A 76 -11.51 3.00 9.53
CA ASP A 76 -11.58 3.49 8.16
C ASP A 76 -12.98 3.33 7.52
N GLY A 77 -13.99 3.90 8.18
CA GLY A 77 -15.40 3.76 7.77
C GLY A 77 -15.77 4.46 6.46
N LYS A 78 -14.82 5.12 5.79
CA LYS A 78 -15.05 5.87 4.55
C LYS A 78 -13.98 5.57 3.48
N TRP A 79 -13.34 4.42 3.58
CA TRP A 79 -12.32 3.96 2.64
C TRP A 79 -12.81 3.89 1.18
N GLN A 80 -14.13 3.77 0.97
CA GLN A 80 -14.71 3.76 -0.38
C GLN A 80 -14.50 5.10 -1.13
N ASP A 81 -14.28 6.21 -0.41
CA ASP A 81 -13.94 7.51 -1.00
C ASP A 81 -12.67 7.42 -1.87
N TYR A 82 -11.76 6.50 -1.54
CA TYR A 82 -10.47 6.32 -2.21
C TYR A 82 -10.63 5.70 -3.60
N LEU A 83 -11.72 4.94 -3.84
CA LEU A 83 -12.00 4.28 -5.11
C LEU A 83 -12.19 5.27 -6.27
N ALA A 84 -12.56 6.53 -5.98
CA ALA A 84 -12.65 7.59 -6.98
C ALA A 84 -11.28 8.10 -7.47
N HIS A 85 -10.17 7.65 -6.85
CA HIS A 85 -8.82 8.14 -7.09
C HIS A 85 -7.84 7.09 -7.62
N CYS A 86 -8.29 5.85 -7.83
CA CYS A 86 -7.46 4.76 -8.33
C CYS A 86 -8.20 3.81 -9.27
N ASP A 87 -7.46 3.18 -10.17
CA ASP A 87 -7.93 2.05 -10.97
C ASP A 87 -8.02 0.77 -10.13
N ARG A 88 -7.04 0.59 -9.25
CA ARG A 88 -6.90 -0.58 -8.36
C ARG A 88 -6.70 -0.12 -6.93
N PHE A 89 -7.38 -0.77 -6.01
CA PHE A 89 -7.27 -0.51 -4.57
C PHE A 89 -6.85 -1.78 -3.86
N PHE A 90 -5.86 -1.67 -2.98
CA PHE A 90 -5.40 -2.77 -2.13
C PHE A 90 -5.43 -2.38 -0.66
N TRP A 91 -5.81 -3.34 0.18
CA TRP A 91 -5.40 -3.35 1.56
C TRP A 91 -4.01 -3.98 1.67
N ALA A 92 -3.17 -3.47 2.56
CA ALA A 92 -1.91 -4.09 2.94
C ALA A 92 -1.82 -4.27 4.46
N VAL A 93 -1.47 -5.48 4.89
CA VAL A 93 -1.41 -5.83 6.32
C VAL A 93 -0.12 -6.59 6.64
N PRO A 94 0.37 -6.56 7.89
CA PRO A 94 1.52 -7.35 8.28
C PRO A 94 1.22 -8.86 8.26
N GLN A 95 2.26 -9.67 8.18
CA GLN A 95 2.15 -11.11 8.43
C GLN A 95 1.53 -11.37 9.81
N GLY A 96 0.63 -12.35 9.91
CA GLY A 96 -0.08 -12.71 11.14
C GLY A 96 -1.32 -11.86 11.45
N PHE A 97 -1.70 -10.90 10.58
CA PHE A 97 -2.95 -10.15 10.71
C PHE A 97 -4.17 -11.06 10.48
N ASP A 98 -5.26 -10.85 11.23
CA ASP A 98 -6.53 -11.58 11.02
C ASP A 98 -7.19 -11.14 9.70
N LEU A 99 -7.15 -12.01 8.69
CA LEU A 99 -7.61 -11.68 7.34
C LEU A 99 -9.13 -11.83 7.14
N ARG A 100 -9.83 -12.53 8.05
CA ARG A 100 -11.28 -12.82 7.93
C ARG A 100 -12.15 -11.59 7.69
N PRO A 101 -11.88 -10.38 8.26
CA PRO A 101 -12.69 -9.20 7.97
C PRO A 101 -12.72 -8.84 6.49
N PHE A 102 -11.62 -9.04 5.75
CA PHE A 102 -11.51 -8.68 4.34
C PHE A 102 -12.37 -9.54 3.42
N ASP A 103 -12.98 -10.62 3.92
CA ASP A 103 -13.90 -11.48 3.16
C ASP A 103 -15.36 -11.04 3.30
N SER A 104 -15.65 -10.07 4.16
CA SER A 104 -17.00 -9.52 4.33
C SER A 104 -17.34 -8.49 3.25
N GLU A 105 -18.63 -8.37 2.93
CA GLU A 105 -19.14 -7.41 1.94
C GLU A 105 -18.73 -5.96 2.23
N ALA A 106 -18.55 -5.58 3.49
CA ALA A 106 -18.12 -4.24 3.90
C ALA A 106 -16.74 -3.83 3.33
N PHE A 107 -15.88 -4.81 3.04
CA PHE A 107 -14.54 -4.58 2.47
C PHE A 107 -14.46 -4.89 0.97
N LEU A 108 -15.60 -5.21 0.34
CA LEU A 108 -15.75 -5.42 -1.09
C LEU A 108 -14.65 -6.35 -1.68
N PRO A 109 -14.58 -7.63 -1.29
CA PRO A 109 -13.50 -8.55 -1.69
C PRO A 109 -13.34 -8.71 -3.20
N ASP A 110 -14.41 -8.53 -3.98
CA ASP A 110 -14.36 -8.56 -5.45
C ASP A 110 -13.81 -7.28 -6.07
N ARG A 111 -13.74 -6.18 -5.31
CA ARG A 111 -13.21 -4.88 -5.74
C ARG A 111 -11.81 -4.62 -5.21
N ALA A 112 -11.60 -4.89 -3.92
CA ALA A 112 -10.37 -4.59 -3.19
C ALA A 112 -9.44 -5.80 -3.12
N GLY A 113 -8.19 -5.59 -3.54
CA GLY A 113 -7.13 -6.58 -3.37
C GLY A 113 -6.61 -6.61 -1.95
N LEU A 114 -5.80 -7.63 -1.66
CA LEU A 114 -5.18 -7.83 -0.36
C LEU A 114 -3.71 -8.21 -0.53
N ILE A 115 -2.85 -7.46 0.15
CA ILE A 115 -1.41 -7.65 0.22
C ILE A 115 -1.04 -8.01 1.65
N VAL A 116 -0.14 -8.98 1.80
CA VAL A 116 0.55 -9.25 3.07
C VAL A 116 2.01 -8.89 2.92
N ALA A 117 2.56 -8.16 3.89
CA ALA A 117 3.92 -7.65 3.81
C ALA A 117 4.68 -7.75 5.13
N ASP A 118 5.99 -7.65 5.02
CA ASP A 118 6.92 -7.37 6.11
C ASP A 118 7.95 -6.31 5.66
N ARG A 119 8.99 -6.07 6.45
CA ARG A 119 10.02 -5.06 6.13
C ARG A 119 10.87 -5.38 4.90
N TYR A 120 10.87 -6.62 4.46
CA TYR A 120 11.70 -7.11 3.37
C TYR A 120 10.92 -7.10 2.07
N ASP A 121 9.69 -7.59 2.11
CA ASP A 121 8.88 -7.80 0.92
C ASP A 121 7.36 -7.81 1.17
N ALA A 122 6.58 -7.95 0.09
CA ALA A 122 5.15 -8.16 0.10
C ALA A 122 4.69 -9.15 -0.98
N ALA A 123 3.54 -9.77 -0.74
CA ALA A 123 2.87 -10.67 -1.66
C ALA A 123 1.39 -10.30 -1.81
N VAL A 124 0.90 -10.31 -3.03
CA VAL A 124 -0.54 -10.18 -3.33
C VAL A 124 -1.22 -11.50 -3.03
N LEU A 125 -2.08 -11.53 -2.02
CA LEU A 125 -2.90 -12.71 -1.69
C LEU A 125 -4.22 -12.73 -2.46
N ARG A 126 -4.76 -11.55 -2.75
CA ARG A 126 -5.95 -11.38 -3.58
C ARG A 126 -5.74 -10.20 -4.52
N GLU A 127 -5.93 -10.45 -5.82
CA GLU A 127 -5.83 -9.41 -6.83
C GLU A 127 -6.97 -8.40 -6.70
N ALA A 128 -6.65 -7.11 -6.85
CA ALA A 128 -7.66 -6.07 -6.95
C ALA A 128 -8.28 -6.06 -8.35
N ALA A 129 -9.60 -5.90 -8.44
CA ALA A 129 -10.25 -5.61 -9.71
C ALA A 129 -9.71 -4.30 -10.30
N THR A 130 -9.69 -4.22 -11.63
CA THR A 130 -9.34 -2.98 -12.34
C THR A 130 -10.63 -2.29 -12.77
N VAL A 131 -10.92 -1.14 -12.19
CA VAL A 131 -12.06 -0.28 -12.58
C VAL A 131 -11.48 1.04 -13.07
N PRO A 132 -11.47 1.29 -14.40
CA PRO A 132 -10.78 2.44 -14.95
C PRO A 132 -11.32 3.78 -14.43
N LEU A 133 -10.40 4.67 -14.05
CA LEU A 133 -10.72 6.08 -13.82
C LEU A 133 -11.18 6.76 -15.10
N ALA A 134 -12.17 7.65 -14.97
CA ALA A 134 -12.51 8.61 -16.01
C ALA A 134 -11.30 9.45 -16.42
N SER A 135 -11.16 9.76 -17.71
CA SER A 135 -9.97 10.42 -18.26
C SER A 135 -9.61 11.74 -17.58
N ALA A 136 -10.61 12.56 -17.23
CA ALA A 136 -10.41 13.81 -16.51
C ALA A 136 -9.83 13.58 -15.09
N THR A 137 -10.38 12.61 -14.36
CA THR A 137 -9.93 12.22 -13.03
C THR A 137 -8.51 11.65 -13.08
N ARG A 138 -8.21 10.77 -14.04
CA ARG A 138 -6.86 10.23 -14.26
C ARG A 138 -5.84 11.34 -14.47
N ARG A 139 -6.13 12.28 -15.36
CA ARG A 139 -5.25 13.43 -15.64
C ARG A 139 -4.99 14.24 -14.37
N LYS A 140 -6.03 14.55 -13.60
CA LYS A 140 -5.92 15.29 -12.35
C LYS A 140 -5.02 14.55 -11.33
N CYS A 141 -5.31 13.28 -11.10
CA CYS A 141 -4.58 12.47 -10.12
C CYS A 141 -3.11 12.26 -10.52
N THR A 142 -2.85 12.01 -11.80
CA THR A 142 -1.48 11.86 -12.35
C THR A 142 -0.67 13.15 -12.21
N LEU A 143 -1.26 14.30 -12.54
CA LEU A 143 -0.58 15.59 -12.37
C LEU A 143 -0.28 15.88 -10.89
N ALA A 144 -1.22 15.57 -10.00
CA ALA A 144 -1.03 15.74 -8.57
C ALA A 144 0.07 14.82 -8.02
N PHE A 145 0.10 13.55 -8.44
CA PHE A 145 1.15 12.58 -8.15
C PHE A 145 2.52 13.12 -8.59
N ALA A 146 2.66 13.50 -9.87
CA ALA A 146 3.93 13.96 -10.45
C ALA A 146 4.47 15.21 -9.73
N ARG A 147 3.61 16.21 -9.47
CA ARG A 147 4.02 17.43 -8.75
C ARG A 147 4.42 17.14 -7.31
N ARG A 148 3.80 16.17 -6.64
CA ARG A 148 4.16 15.77 -5.27
C ARG A 148 5.49 15.02 -5.24
N ALA A 149 5.68 14.07 -6.14
CA ALA A 149 6.96 13.36 -6.28
C ALA A 149 8.11 14.34 -6.54
N ALA A 150 7.94 15.25 -7.51
CA ALA A 150 8.95 16.26 -7.83
C ALA A 150 9.28 17.17 -6.63
N ARG A 151 8.27 17.64 -5.89
CA ARG A 151 8.49 18.44 -4.67
C ARG A 151 9.26 17.70 -3.59
N ARG A 152 9.02 16.39 -3.42
CA ARG A 152 9.77 15.57 -2.47
C ARG A 152 11.22 15.42 -2.90
N VAL A 153 11.48 15.24 -4.19
CA VAL A 153 12.85 15.22 -4.73
C VAL A 153 13.55 16.56 -4.49
N ILE A 154 12.88 17.68 -4.74
CA ILE A 154 13.42 19.01 -4.43
C ILE A 154 13.79 19.10 -2.94
N HIS A 155 12.88 18.75 -2.03
CA HIS A 155 13.14 18.79 -0.60
C HIS A 155 14.28 17.83 -0.14
N MET A 156 14.41 16.66 -0.78
CA MET A 156 15.52 15.74 -0.51
C MET A 156 16.87 16.29 -0.96
N LEU A 157 16.91 17.10 -2.02
CA LEU A 157 18.13 17.71 -2.56
C LEU A 157 18.45 19.05 -1.91
N ASP A 158 17.42 19.79 -1.50
CA ASP A 158 17.48 21.11 -0.88
C ASP A 158 16.42 21.21 0.23
N PRO A 159 16.79 20.87 1.48
CA PRO A 159 15.88 20.96 2.62
C PRO A 159 15.34 22.37 2.89
N ASP A 160 16.07 23.42 2.50
CA ASP A 160 15.70 24.82 2.73
C ASP A 160 14.62 25.31 1.73
N ALA A 161 14.39 24.57 0.64
CA ALA A 161 13.38 24.89 -0.37
C ALA A 161 11.94 24.94 0.17
N ASP A 162 11.67 24.38 1.36
CA ASP A 162 10.37 24.50 2.01
C ASP A 162 10.01 25.95 2.40
N SER A 163 11.03 26.79 2.63
CA SER A 163 10.87 28.22 2.95
C SER A 163 10.44 29.09 1.76
N LEU A 164 10.47 28.53 0.54
CA LEU A 164 10.13 29.24 -0.71
C LEU A 164 8.65 29.11 -1.11
N ARG A 165 7.80 28.57 -0.22
CA ARG A 165 6.38 28.30 -0.48
C ARG A 165 5.45 29.45 -0.10
#